data_AF-A0A4Z0MQ48-F1
#
_entry.id   AF-A0A4Z0MQ48-F1
#
_cell.length_a   1.000
_cell.length_b   1.000
_cell.length_c   1.000
_cell.angle_alpha   90.00
_cell.angle_beta   90.00
_cell.angle_gamma   90.00
#
_symmetry.space_group_name_H-M   'P 1'
#
loop_
_entity.id
_entity.type
_entity.pdbx_description
1 polymer ?
#
loop_
_entity_poly.entity_id
_entity_poly.type
_entity_poly.pdbx_seq_one_letter_code
_entity_poly.pdbx_strand_id
1 'polypeptide(L)'
;MSVGLDYAQAAEARKLFQVQRSIGEGELLKLLAVIFKAFVDSVRVPHKPDAADLIELAETVMRKYSHDSLKDIILALKEARTSGRNFFQELDQGKIFALLNEYFDKKAAFLESRHLDQKARGASAQSQAVATLGDLAPKLMQQLADRIPDDHPNHDVLRARLSLQKQRWRRGLPTPDPEEFRQQQHAAAFRNPRPDWQARPDAPLGETGKYVRQLRAENEQQRLRNSA
;
A
#
# COMPACT_ATOMS: atom_id res chain seq x y z
N MET A 1 2.22 -8.09 -35.95
CA MET A 1 2.15 -7.96 -34.47
C MET A 1 0.79 -8.48 -34.03
N SER A 2 0.77 -9.52 -33.20
CA SER A 2 -0.48 -10.13 -32.73
C SER A 2 -1.14 -9.26 -31.68
N VAL A 3 -2.40 -8.91 -31.90
CA VAL A 3 -3.24 -8.16 -30.97
C VAL A 3 -3.33 -8.92 -29.63
N GLY A 4 -2.85 -8.32 -28.53
CA GLY A 4 -3.30 -8.61 -27.16
C GLY A 4 -2.68 -9.80 -26.40
N LEU A 5 -1.38 -10.10 -26.58
CA LEU A 5 -0.68 -11.10 -25.78
C LEU A 5 0.73 -10.59 -25.44
N ASP A 6 0.83 -9.80 -24.37
CA ASP A 6 2.07 -9.22 -23.83
C ASP A 6 2.29 -9.64 -22.37
N TYR A 7 3.53 -9.55 -21.87
CA TYR A 7 3.87 -9.88 -20.47
C TYR A 7 2.99 -9.16 -19.44
N ALA A 8 2.64 -7.89 -19.68
CA ALA A 8 1.76 -7.13 -18.79
C ALA A 8 0.34 -7.72 -18.72
N GLN A 9 -0.23 -8.08 -19.87
CA GLN A 9 -1.58 -8.65 -19.93
C GLN A 9 -1.64 -10.08 -19.40
N ALA A 10 -0.55 -10.84 -19.53
CA ALA A 10 -0.43 -12.17 -18.94
C ALA A 10 -0.26 -12.09 -17.40
N ALA A 11 0.46 -11.07 -16.90
CA ALA A 11 0.59 -10.83 -15.46
C ALA A 11 -0.77 -10.54 -14.79
N GLU A 12 -1.65 -9.80 -15.46
CA GLU A 12 -2.98 -9.42 -14.97
C GLU A 12 -4.06 -10.50 -15.20
N ALA A 13 -3.78 -11.52 -16.02
CA ALA A 13 -4.74 -12.57 -16.31
C ALA A 13 -4.98 -13.50 -15.11
N ARG A 14 -6.17 -14.12 -15.10
CA ARG A 14 -6.56 -15.12 -14.10
C ARG A 14 -5.56 -16.28 -14.05
N LYS A 15 -5.15 -16.65 -12.83
CA LYS A 15 -4.18 -17.72 -12.59
C LYS A 15 -4.82 -19.09 -12.75
N LEU A 16 -4.02 -20.12 -13.04
CA LEU A 16 -4.53 -21.48 -13.24
C LEU A 16 -5.35 -21.97 -12.05
N PHE A 17 -4.92 -21.72 -10.81
CA PHE A 17 -5.71 -22.11 -9.62
C PHE A 17 -7.09 -21.42 -9.55
N GLN A 18 -7.18 -20.17 -10.03
CA GLN A 18 -8.45 -19.43 -10.07
C GLN A 18 -9.36 -19.97 -11.16
N VAL A 19 -8.79 -20.32 -12.31
CA VAL A 19 -9.51 -20.96 -13.42
C VAL A 19 -9.99 -22.34 -12.99
N GLN A 20 -9.13 -23.16 -12.38
CA GLN A 20 -9.46 -24.48 -11.82
C GLN A 20 -10.66 -24.41 -10.88
N ARG A 21 -10.73 -23.41 -10.00
CA ARG A 21 -11.88 -23.22 -9.10
C ARG A 21 -13.18 -22.89 -9.84
N SER A 22 -13.10 -22.25 -11.00
CA SER A 22 -14.28 -21.80 -11.76
C SER A 22 -14.87 -22.85 -12.70
N ILE A 23 -14.02 -23.63 -13.38
CA ILE A 23 -14.43 -24.61 -14.41
C ILE A 23 -14.17 -26.07 -13.99
N GLY A 24 -13.45 -26.27 -12.88
CA GLY A 24 -13.05 -27.60 -12.42
C GLY A 24 -11.73 -28.08 -13.01
N GLU A 25 -11.13 -29.07 -12.34
CA GLU A 25 -9.83 -29.63 -12.68
C GLU A 25 -9.84 -30.36 -14.03
N GLY A 26 -10.86 -31.19 -14.28
CA GLY A 26 -10.95 -31.97 -15.51
C GLY A 26 -11.09 -31.10 -16.76
N GLU A 27 -11.82 -29.98 -16.69
CA GLU A 27 -11.94 -29.04 -17.82
C GLU A 27 -10.64 -28.28 -18.06
N LEU A 28 -9.96 -27.84 -17.00
CA LEU A 28 -8.68 -27.18 -17.12
C LEU A 28 -7.61 -28.09 -17.73
N LEU A 29 -7.56 -29.36 -17.32
CA LEU A 29 -6.65 -30.35 -17.87
C LEU A 29 -6.87 -30.55 -19.38
N LYS A 30 -8.13 -30.72 -19.80
CA LYS A 30 -8.49 -30.82 -21.23
C LYS A 30 -8.06 -29.58 -22.00
N LEU A 31 -8.29 -28.40 -21.42
CA LEU A 31 -7.95 -27.13 -22.05
C LEU A 31 -6.44 -26.99 -22.24
N LEU A 32 -5.64 -27.33 -21.23
CA LEU A 32 -4.17 -27.35 -21.32
C LEU A 32 -3.69 -28.38 -22.35
N ALA A 33 -4.23 -29.60 -22.35
CA ALA A 33 -3.88 -30.62 -23.32
C ALA A 33 -4.17 -30.17 -24.77
N VAL A 34 -5.30 -29.49 -25.00
CA VAL A 34 -5.63 -28.91 -26.32
C VAL A 34 -4.65 -27.82 -26.72
N ILE A 35 -4.22 -26.96 -25.79
CA ILE A 35 -3.21 -25.93 -26.07
C ILE A 35 -1.87 -26.57 -26.46
N PHE A 36 -1.42 -27.57 -25.71
CA PHE A 36 -0.17 -28.28 -26.03
C PHE A 36 -0.27 -29.01 -27.37
N LYS A 37 -1.41 -29.67 -27.64
CA LYS A 37 -1.65 -30.32 -28.93
C LYS A 37 -1.59 -29.31 -30.08
N ALA A 38 -2.25 -28.17 -29.95
CA ALA A 38 -2.22 -27.10 -30.95
C ALA A 38 -0.80 -26.57 -31.20
N PHE A 39 0.02 -26.46 -30.15
CA PHE A 39 1.43 -26.10 -30.29
C PHE A 39 2.22 -27.18 -31.03
N VAL A 40 2.15 -28.44 -30.59
CA VAL A 40 2.83 -29.59 -31.22
C VAL A 40 2.43 -29.74 -32.70
N ASP A 41 1.17 -29.47 -33.04
CA ASP A 41 0.69 -29.49 -34.43
C ASP A 41 1.25 -28.32 -35.25
N SER A 42 1.45 -27.16 -34.61
CA SER A 42 2.03 -26.00 -35.28
C SER A 42 3.53 -26.14 -35.58
N VAL A 43 4.24 -27.03 -34.87
CA VAL A 43 5.67 -27.29 -35.11
C VAL A 43 5.84 -28.48 -36.07
N ARG A 44 6.67 -28.29 -37.10
CA ARG A 44 7.00 -29.34 -38.08
C ARG A 44 8.16 -30.21 -37.56
N VAL A 45 7.83 -31.24 -36.78
CA VAL A 45 8.81 -32.20 -36.24
C VAL A 45 8.39 -33.64 -36.57
N PRO A 46 9.32 -34.52 -36.97
CA PRO A 46 9.05 -35.94 -37.22
C PRO A 46 8.56 -36.70 -35.99
N HIS A 47 9.27 -36.58 -34.87
CA HIS A 47 8.89 -37.22 -33.60
C HIS A 47 8.14 -36.23 -32.71
N LYS A 48 6.88 -36.55 -32.44
CA LYS A 48 5.94 -35.75 -31.65
C LYS A 48 5.53 -36.53 -30.40
N PRO A 49 5.29 -35.84 -29.28
CA PRO A 49 4.79 -36.46 -28.07
C PRO A 49 3.38 -37.01 -28.33
N ASP A 50 3.07 -38.17 -27.75
CA ASP A 50 1.77 -38.81 -27.90
C ASP A 50 0.69 -38.09 -27.05
N ALA A 51 -0.58 -38.45 -27.23
CA ALA A 51 -1.67 -37.92 -26.45
C ALA A 51 -1.50 -38.18 -24.94
N ALA A 52 -0.97 -39.35 -24.56
CA ALA A 52 -0.66 -39.66 -23.16
C ALA A 52 0.38 -38.69 -22.59
N ASP A 53 1.46 -38.45 -23.33
CA ASP A 53 2.52 -37.51 -22.94
C ASP A 53 1.99 -36.09 -22.77
N LEU A 54 1.07 -35.66 -23.64
CA LEU A 54 0.47 -34.33 -23.57
C LEU A 54 -0.46 -34.17 -22.37
N ILE A 55 -1.16 -35.24 -21.97
CA ILE A 55 -2.01 -35.23 -20.78
C ILE A 55 -1.15 -35.18 -19.51
N GLU A 56 -0.08 -35.98 -19.43
CA GLU A 56 0.86 -35.97 -18.31
C GLU A 56 1.57 -34.61 -18.17
N LEU A 57 1.99 -34.03 -19.30
CA LEU A 57 2.54 -32.68 -19.36
C LEU A 57 1.54 -31.66 -18.83
N ALA A 58 0.27 -31.74 -19.24
CA ALA A 58 -0.78 -30.85 -18.78
C ALA A 58 -1.03 -30.95 -17.27
N GLU A 59 -1.06 -32.16 -16.73
CA GLU A 59 -1.21 -32.41 -15.29
C GLU A 59 -0.04 -31.82 -14.50
N THR A 60 1.19 -32.05 -14.98
CA THR A 60 2.41 -31.55 -14.33
C THR A 60 2.48 -30.03 -14.38
N VAL A 61 2.13 -29.41 -15.52
CA VAL A 61 2.09 -27.94 -15.67
C VAL A 61 1.04 -27.32 -14.77
N MET A 62 -0.16 -27.92 -14.68
CA MET A 62 -1.24 -27.45 -13.81
C MET A 62 -0.79 -27.40 -12.35
N ARG A 63 -0.06 -28.41 -11.88
CA ARG A 63 0.47 -28.48 -10.51
C ARG A 63 1.64 -27.53 -10.29
N LYS A 64 2.63 -27.54 -11.17
CA LYS A 64 3.89 -26.78 -11.02
C LYS A 64 3.70 -25.27 -11.17
N TYR A 65 2.92 -24.84 -12.16
CA TYR A 65 2.74 -23.42 -12.51
C TYR A 65 1.35 -22.91 -12.13
N SER A 66 0.79 -23.40 -11.01
CA SER A 66 -0.56 -23.06 -10.53
C SER A 66 -0.82 -21.55 -10.39
N HIS A 67 0.23 -20.78 -10.09
CA HIS A 67 0.19 -19.33 -9.88
C HIS A 67 0.42 -18.50 -11.14
N ASP A 68 0.71 -19.15 -12.27
CA ASP A 68 0.80 -18.50 -13.57
C ASP A 68 -0.54 -18.53 -14.29
N SER A 69 -0.68 -17.73 -15.34
CA SER A 69 -1.91 -17.66 -16.11
C SER A 69 -1.87 -18.60 -17.31
N LEU A 70 -3.04 -18.97 -17.81
CA LEU A 70 -3.15 -19.68 -19.08
C LEU A 70 -2.53 -18.88 -20.25
N LYS A 71 -2.64 -17.54 -20.19
CA LYS A 71 -2.03 -16.65 -21.18
C LYS A 71 -0.51 -16.73 -21.17
N ASP A 72 0.11 -16.93 -20.00
CA ASP A 72 1.55 -17.11 -19.88
C ASP A 72 2.01 -18.37 -20.63
N ILE A 73 1.30 -19.48 -20.47
CA ILE A 73 1.61 -20.73 -21.18
C ILE A 73 1.50 -20.52 -22.69
N ILE A 74 0.42 -19.90 -23.16
CA ILE A 74 0.22 -19.61 -24.58
C ILE A 74 1.34 -18.69 -25.11
N LEU A 75 1.71 -17.66 -24.34
CA LEU A 75 2.75 -16.71 -24.74
C LEU A 75 4.12 -17.39 -24.82
N ALA A 76 4.47 -18.23 -23.85
CA ALA A 76 5.70 -19.02 -23.83
C ALA A 76 5.83 -19.90 -25.08
N LEU A 77 4.77 -20.65 -25.41
CA LEU A 77 4.73 -21.52 -26.59
C LEU A 77 4.80 -20.72 -27.90
N LYS A 78 4.13 -19.56 -27.94
CA LYS A 78 4.17 -18.67 -29.09
C LYS A 78 5.54 -18.07 -29.32
N GLU A 79 6.19 -17.58 -28.26
CA GLU A 79 7.55 -17.06 -28.31
C GLU A 79 8.54 -18.12 -28.79
N ALA A 80 8.41 -19.35 -28.29
CA ALA A 80 9.23 -20.48 -28.75
C ALA A 80 9.08 -20.70 -30.26
N ARG A 81 7.86 -20.56 -30.80
CA ARG A 81 7.61 -20.71 -32.24
C ARG A 81 8.15 -19.52 -33.06
N THR A 82 8.03 -18.29 -32.56
CA THR A 82 8.40 -17.09 -33.33
C THR A 82 9.87 -16.69 -33.18
N SER A 83 10.56 -17.14 -32.12
CA SER A 83 11.95 -16.77 -31.82
C SER A 83 13.00 -17.46 -32.71
N GLY A 84 12.59 -18.24 -33.72
CA GLY A 84 13.52 -18.94 -34.61
C GLY A 84 14.19 -20.16 -33.97
N ARG A 85 13.65 -20.67 -32.85
CA ARG A 85 14.10 -21.93 -32.27
C ARG A 85 13.79 -23.10 -33.20
N ASN A 86 14.85 -23.80 -33.60
CA ASN A 86 14.73 -25.02 -34.39
C ASN A 86 14.57 -26.22 -33.47
N PHE A 87 13.41 -26.88 -33.57
CA PHE A 87 13.18 -28.17 -32.95
C PHE A 87 13.78 -29.25 -33.87
N PHE A 88 15.03 -29.64 -33.63
CA PHE A 88 15.69 -30.66 -34.41
C PHE A 88 15.08 -32.04 -34.11
N GLN A 89 14.43 -32.63 -35.12
CA GLN A 89 13.96 -34.02 -35.25
C GLN A 89 12.96 -34.55 -34.21
N GLU A 90 12.94 -34.01 -33.00
CA GLU A 90 12.11 -34.47 -31.88
C GLU A 90 11.67 -33.31 -30.98
N LEU A 91 10.41 -33.36 -30.54
CA LEU A 91 9.85 -32.49 -29.53
C LEU A 91 9.41 -33.36 -28.34
N ASP A 92 10.21 -33.35 -27.27
CA ASP A 92 9.91 -34.11 -26.05
C ASP A 92 9.29 -33.20 -24.96
N GLN A 93 8.61 -33.80 -23.97
CA GLN A 93 8.06 -33.12 -22.80
C GLN A 93 9.12 -32.23 -22.12
N GLY A 94 10.36 -32.74 -21.98
CA GLY A 94 11.46 -31.99 -21.37
C GLY A 94 11.81 -30.71 -22.13
N LYS A 95 11.74 -30.73 -23.47
CA LYS A 95 11.94 -29.52 -24.29
C LYS A 95 10.83 -28.52 -24.06
N ILE A 96 9.57 -28.96 -23.98
CA ILE A 96 8.44 -28.07 -23.70
C ILE A 96 8.58 -27.43 -22.31
N PHE A 97 8.99 -28.19 -21.30
CA PHE A 97 9.30 -27.63 -19.98
C PHE A 97 10.43 -26.60 -20.00
N ALA A 98 11.50 -26.84 -20.75
CA ALA A 98 12.59 -25.89 -20.89
C ALA A 98 12.10 -24.56 -21.51
N LEU A 99 11.21 -24.62 -22.50
CA LEU A 99 10.58 -23.43 -23.08
C LEU A 99 9.78 -22.64 -22.05
N LEU A 100 8.98 -23.34 -21.25
CA LEU A 100 8.16 -22.72 -20.20
C LEU A 100 9.03 -22.06 -19.14
N ASN A 101 10.05 -22.76 -18.62
CA ASN A 101 10.97 -22.22 -17.62
C ASN A 101 11.64 -20.94 -18.11
N GLU A 102 12.20 -20.95 -19.31
CA GLU A 102 12.89 -19.78 -19.85
C GLU A 102 11.94 -18.59 -20.04
N TYR A 103 10.71 -18.83 -20.48
CA TYR A 103 9.71 -17.78 -20.53
C TYR A 103 9.44 -17.19 -19.14
N PHE A 104 9.28 -18.04 -18.12
CA PHE A 104 9.04 -17.58 -16.76
C PHE A 104 10.23 -16.82 -16.18
N ASP A 105 11.47 -17.20 -16.51
CA ASP A 105 12.67 -16.47 -16.12
C ASP A 105 12.70 -15.07 -16.77
N LYS A 106 12.38 -14.99 -18.08
CA LYS A 106 12.27 -13.70 -18.79
C LYS A 106 11.16 -12.82 -18.19
N LYS A 107 10.01 -13.41 -17.89
CA LYS A 107 8.89 -12.71 -17.26
C LYS A 107 9.28 -12.21 -15.87
N ALA A 108 10.01 -12.99 -15.08
CA ALA A 108 10.49 -12.59 -13.76
C ALA A 108 11.41 -11.36 -13.88
N ALA A 109 12.39 -11.39 -14.79
CA ALA A 109 13.28 -10.25 -15.05
C ALA A 109 12.52 -9.00 -15.54
N PHE A 110 11.50 -9.18 -16.38
CA PHE A 110 10.64 -8.08 -16.82
C PHE A 110 9.84 -7.46 -15.67
N LEU A 111 9.28 -8.28 -14.78
CA LEU A 111 8.52 -7.78 -13.64
C LEU A 111 9.43 -7.11 -12.59
N GLU A 112 10.63 -7.63 -12.39
CA GLU A 112 11.64 -7.05 -11.52
C GLU A 112 12.08 -5.66 -12.03
N SER A 113 12.43 -5.55 -13.31
CA SER A 113 12.78 -4.25 -13.92
C SER A 113 11.62 -3.25 -13.82
N ARG A 114 10.38 -3.67 -14.10
CA ARG A 114 9.20 -2.82 -13.92
C ARG A 114 9.03 -2.36 -12.46
N HIS A 115 9.26 -3.24 -11.49
CA HIS A 115 9.17 -2.90 -10.07
C HIS A 115 10.26 -1.90 -9.66
N LEU A 116 11.50 -2.08 -10.13
CA LEU A 116 12.59 -1.13 -9.92
C LEU A 116 12.29 0.24 -10.54
N ASP A 117 11.74 0.27 -11.75
CA ASP A 117 11.30 1.51 -12.40
C ASP A 117 10.21 2.23 -11.62
N GLN A 118 9.23 1.49 -11.11
CA GLN A 118 8.17 2.05 -10.25
C GLN A 118 8.75 2.63 -8.97
N LYS A 119 9.71 1.94 -8.34
CA LYS A 119 10.40 2.43 -7.15
C LYS A 119 11.20 3.70 -7.44
N ALA A 120 11.91 3.75 -8.55
CA ALA A 120 12.67 4.93 -8.98
C ALA A 120 11.74 6.13 -9.25
N ARG A 121 10.62 5.91 -9.94
CA ARG A 121 9.61 6.96 -10.19
C ARG A 121 8.95 7.43 -8.91
N GLY A 122 8.61 6.52 -7.99
CA GLY A 122 8.03 6.86 -6.69
C GLY A 122 8.97 7.72 -5.85
N ALA A 123 10.26 7.36 -5.80
CA ALA A 123 11.28 8.17 -5.13
C ALA A 123 11.41 9.56 -5.75
N SER A 124 11.47 9.65 -7.08
CA SER A 124 11.56 10.94 -7.80
C SER A 124 10.33 11.83 -7.57
N ALA A 125 9.13 11.26 -7.64
CA ALA A 125 7.88 11.99 -7.41
C ALA A 125 7.75 12.47 -5.96
N GLN A 126 8.16 11.66 -4.99
CA GLN A 126 8.20 12.06 -3.57
C GLN A 126 9.24 13.16 -3.33
N SER A 127 10.45 13.03 -3.89
CA SER A 127 11.47 14.09 -3.79
C SER A 127 11.01 15.40 -4.42
N GLN A 128 10.33 15.34 -5.57
CA GLN A 128 9.78 16.52 -6.22
C GLN A 128 8.62 17.13 -5.44
N ALA A 129 7.73 16.31 -4.87
CA ALA A 129 6.66 16.76 -3.98
C ALA A 129 7.22 17.46 -2.73
N VAL A 130 8.23 16.88 -2.08
CA VAL A 130 8.91 17.50 -0.93
C VAL A 130 9.59 18.81 -1.33
N ALA A 131 10.26 18.87 -2.49
CA ALA A 131 10.86 20.10 -2.99
C ALA A 131 9.81 21.20 -3.24
N THR A 132 8.70 20.86 -3.92
CA THR A 132 7.61 21.82 -4.16
C THR A 132 6.93 22.29 -2.87
N LEU A 133 6.75 21.41 -1.88
CA LEU A 133 6.24 21.78 -0.56
C LEU A 133 7.23 22.69 0.18
N GLY A 134 8.52 22.43 0.07
CA GLY A 134 9.57 23.31 0.60
C GLY A 134 9.51 24.72 0.02
N ASP A 135 9.27 24.85 -1.29
CA ASP A 135 9.17 26.14 -1.98
C ASP A 135 7.85 26.88 -1.73
N LEU A 136 6.73 26.15 -1.57
CA LEU A 136 5.40 26.72 -1.38
C LEU A 136 5.07 27.05 0.08
N ALA A 137 5.62 26.30 1.04
CA ALA A 137 5.43 26.54 2.47
C ALA A 137 5.72 27.99 2.92
N PRO A 138 6.85 28.64 2.55
CA PRO A 138 7.12 30.00 2.97
C PRO A 138 6.15 31.02 2.34
N LYS A 139 5.69 30.78 1.10
CA LYS A 139 4.75 31.66 0.39
C LYS A 139 3.35 31.60 1.01
N LEU A 140 2.88 30.41 1.37
CA LEU A 140 1.61 30.21 2.07
C LEU A 140 1.60 30.84 3.47
N MET A 141 2.71 30.69 4.22
CA MET A 141 2.86 31.34 5.53
C MET A 141 2.82 32.87 5.43
N GLN A 142 3.35 33.43 4.34
CA GLN A 142 3.32 34.87 4.09
C GLN A 142 1.90 35.35 3.73
N GLN A 143 1.19 34.63 2.86
CA GLN A 143 -0.21 34.94 2.52
C GLN A 143 -1.17 34.80 3.71
N LEU A 144 -0.93 33.86 4.62
CA LEU A 144 -1.70 33.72 5.86
C LEU A 144 -1.48 34.91 6.80
N ALA A 145 -0.25 35.43 6.89
CA ALA A 145 0.05 36.62 7.69
C ALA A 145 -0.68 37.87 7.17
N ASP A 146 -0.78 38.00 5.85
CA ASP A 146 -1.40 39.16 5.18
C ASP A 146 -2.94 39.12 5.24
N ARG A 147 -3.55 37.94 5.48
CA ARG A 147 -5.01 37.76 5.54
C ARG A 147 -5.62 37.89 6.94
N ILE A 148 -4.82 38.05 8.00
CA ILE A 148 -5.37 38.29 9.34
C ILE A 148 -5.93 39.72 9.36
N PRO A 149 -7.27 39.90 9.46
CA PRO A 149 -7.86 41.23 9.52
C PRO A 149 -7.40 41.95 10.79
N ASP A 150 -7.17 43.27 10.69
CA ASP A 150 -6.79 44.09 11.85
C ASP A 150 -7.89 44.12 12.93
N ASP A 151 -9.14 43.87 12.54
CA ASP A 151 -10.30 43.75 13.44
C ASP A 151 -10.35 42.43 14.24
N HIS A 152 -9.40 41.50 14.05
CA HIS A 152 -9.39 40.27 14.83
C HIS A 152 -8.93 40.53 16.28
N PRO A 153 -9.66 40.05 17.30
CA PRO A 153 -9.39 40.36 18.72
C PRO A 153 -8.00 39.92 19.22
N ASN A 154 -7.30 39.07 18.47
CA ASN A 154 -5.94 38.60 18.77
C ASN A 154 -4.94 38.85 17.62
N HIS A 155 -5.19 39.83 16.73
CA HIS A 155 -4.36 40.01 15.52
C HIS A 155 -2.87 40.26 15.83
N ASP A 156 -2.55 41.09 16.82
CA ASP A 156 -1.17 41.36 17.27
C ASP A 156 -0.44 40.10 17.74
N VAL A 157 -1.11 39.28 18.54
CA VAL A 157 -0.57 38.03 19.08
C VAL A 157 -0.31 37.03 17.94
N LEU A 158 -1.22 36.97 16.96
CA LEU A 158 -1.08 36.08 15.80
C LEU A 158 0.05 36.54 14.87
N ARG A 159 0.19 37.85 14.61
CA ARG A 159 1.31 38.40 13.83
C ARG A 159 2.66 38.18 14.51
N ALA A 160 2.74 38.38 15.83
CA ALA A 160 3.95 38.11 16.60
C ALA A 160 4.33 36.61 16.58
N ARG A 161 3.35 35.71 16.62
CA ARG A 161 3.60 34.26 16.50
C ARG A 161 4.10 33.88 15.11
N LEU A 162 3.48 34.41 14.06
CA LEU A 162 3.90 34.15 12.68
C LEU A 162 5.30 34.72 12.39
N SER A 163 5.66 35.87 12.98
CA SER A 163 7.00 36.44 12.84
C SER A 163 8.08 35.62 13.55
N LEU A 164 7.79 35.11 14.76
CA LEU A 164 8.66 34.17 15.48
C LEU A 164 8.84 32.86 14.71
N GLN A 165 7.76 32.33 14.13
CA GLN A 165 7.82 31.13 13.31
C GLN A 165 8.66 31.38 12.04
N LYS A 166 8.51 32.52 11.38
CA LYS A 166 9.33 32.93 10.23
C LYS A 166 10.82 33.07 10.59
N GLN A 167 11.14 33.61 11.76
CA GLN A 167 12.52 33.67 12.26
C GLN A 167 13.10 32.27 12.56
N ARG A 168 12.31 31.36 13.15
CA ARG A 168 12.73 29.97 13.39
C ARG A 168 13.01 29.24 12.08
N TRP A 169 12.13 29.40 11.10
CA TRP A 169 12.31 28.87 9.74
C TRP A 169 13.58 29.41 9.07
N ARG A 170 13.83 30.72 9.13
CA ARG A 170 15.09 31.33 8.63
C ARG A 170 16.35 30.77 9.30
N ARG A 171 16.23 30.29 10.54
CA ARG A 171 17.33 29.71 11.31
C ARG A 171 17.43 28.18 11.18
N GLY A 172 16.59 27.55 10.36
CA GLY A 172 16.57 26.08 10.19
C GLY A 172 16.19 25.29 11.44
N LEU A 173 15.53 25.94 12.41
CA LEU A 173 15.11 25.29 13.65
C LEU A 173 13.91 24.36 13.35
N PRO A 174 13.88 23.13 13.91
CA PRO A 174 12.75 22.23 13.73
C PRO A 174 11.46 22.86 14.26
N THR A 175 10.37 22.63 13.51
CA THR A 175 9.03 23.03 13.91
C THR A 175 8.64 22.14 15.10
N PRO A 176 8.19 22.72 16.24
CA PRO A 176 7.81 21.91 17.39
C PRO A 176 6.64 20.99 17.03
N ASP A 177 6.58 19.81 17.65
CA ASP A 177 5.49 18.87 17.44
C ASP A 177 4.15 19.54 17.82
N PRO A 178 3.12 19.50 16.94
CA PRO A 178 1.82 20.09 17.21
C PRO A 178 1.13 19.55 18.47
N GLU A 179 1.48 18.36 18.95
CA GLU A 179 0.95 17.83 20.21
C GLU A 179 1.65 18.42 21.43
N GLU A 180 2.99 18.43 21.44
CA GLU A 180 3.79 19.07 22.50
C GLU A 180 3.44 20.55 22.64
N PHE A 181 3.19 21.23 21.52
CA PHE A 181 2.82 22.64 21.54
C PHE A 181 1.43 22.88 22.12
N ARG A 182 0.46 22.02 21.81
CA ARG A 182 -0.87 22.07 22.44
C ARG A 182 -0.78 21.82 23.94
N GLN A 183 0.04 20.85 24.36
CA GLN A 183 0.27 20.56 25.77
C GLN A 183 0.92 21.75 26.50
N GLN A 184 1.90 22.41 25.88
CA GLN A 184 2.52 23.63 26.45
C GLN A 184 1.54 24.79 26.56
N GLN A 185 0.66 24.99 25.57
CA GLN A 185 -0.39 26.02 25.66
C GLN A 185 -1.44 25.71 26.73
N HIS A 186 -1.87 24.46 26.84
CA HIS A 186 -2.74 24.02 27.91
C HIS A 186 -2.08 24.25 29.27
N ALA A 187 -0.82 23.82 29.44
CA ALA A 187 -0.06 24.02 30.67
C ALA A 187 0.13 25.51 31.03
N ALA A 188 0.31 26.39 30.05
CA ALA A 188 0.41 27.84 30.28
C ALA A 188 -0.94 28.51 30.59
N ALA A 189 -2.04 27.99 30.03
CA ALA A 189 -3.39 28.48 30.29
C ALA A 189 -3.91 28.03 31.68
N PHE A 190 -3.50 26.85 32.14
CA PHE A 190 -3.73 26.41 33.51
C PHE A 190 -2.76 27.13 34.44
N ARG A 191 -3.20 28.24 35.02
CA ARG A 191 -2.53 28.81 36.19
C ARG A 191 -2.64 27.78 37.31
N ASN A 192 -1.51 27.16 37.68
CA ASN A 192 -1.45 26.34 38.88
C ASN A 192 -1.97 27.17 40.06
N PRO A 193 -2.96 26.68 40.82
CA PRO A 193 -3.42 27.39 42.00
C PRO A 193 -2.24 27.60 42.93
N ARG A 194 -2.21 28.76 43.58
CA ARG A 194 -1.16 29.14 44.52
C ARG A 194 -1.01 28.02 45.57
N PRO A 195 0.21 27.53 45.86
CA PRO A 195 0.39 26.39 46.78
C PRO A 195 -0.12 26.69 48.20
N ASP A 196 -0.15 27.97 48.57
CA ASP A 196 -0.66 28.53 49.82
C ASP A 196 -2.18 28.71 49.84
N TRP A 197 -2.88 28.50 48.73
CA TRP A 197 -4.33 28.67 48.66
C TRP A 197 -5.05 27.46 49.27
N GLN A 198 -5.59 27.65 50.48
CA GLN A 198 -6.54 26.73 51.10
C GLN A 198 -7.92 27.39 51.10
N ALA A 199 -8.94 26.67 50.64
CA ALA A 199 -10.31 27.14 50.72
C ALA A 199 -10.72 27.33 52.19
N ARG A 200 -11.19 28.54 52.55
CA ARG A 200 -11.73 28.78 53.90
C ARG A 200 -12.95 27.87 54.13
N PRO A 201 -13.09 27.24 55.31
CA PRO A 201 -14.18 26.31 55.59
C PRO A 201 -15.58 26.92 55.41
N ASP A 202 -15.69 28.24 55.56
CA ASP A 202 -16.94 29.00 55.53
C ASP A 202 -17.18 29.71 54.19
N ALA A 203 -16.32 29.49 53.19
CA ALA A 203 -16.51 30.09 51.87
C ALA A 203 -17.76 29.48 51.21
N PRO A 204 -18.73 30.29 50.75
CA PRO A 204 -19.91 29.77 50.09
C PRO A 204 -19.47 29.02 48.83
N LEU A 205 -19.64 27.70 48.86
CA LEU A 205 -19.42 26.87 47.68
C LEU A 205 -20.41 27.32 46.61
N GLY A 206 -19.89 27.72 45.44
CA GLY A 206 -20.72 27.87 44.24
C GLY A 206 -21.47 26.57 43.92
N GLU A 207 -22.42 26.61 43.01
CA GLU A 207 -23.32 25.47 42.74
C GLU A 207 -22.58 24.15 42.45
N THR A 208 -21.46 24.23 41.71
CA THR A 208 -20.56 23.09 41.44
C THR A 208 -19.90 22.54 42.70
N GLY A 209 -19.54 23.39 43.66
CA GLY A 209 -18.96 22.96 44.94
C GLY A 209 -19.97 22.28 45.86
N LYS A 210 -21.25 22.66 45.79
CA LYS A 210 -22.35 22.01 46.51
C LYS A 210 -22.62 20.61 45.95
N TYR A 211 -22.65 20.48 44.62
CA TYR A 211 -22.84 19.21 43.91
C TYR A 211 -21.76 18.18 44.25
N VAL A 212 -20.48 18.59 44.29
CA VAL A 212 -19.36 17.68 44.64
C VAL A 212 -19.42 17.22 46.09
N ARG A 213 -19.90 18.06 47.02
CA ARG A 213 -20.12 17.63 48.42
C ARG A 213 -21.28 16.63 48.52
N GLN A 214 -22.37 16.85 47.80
CA GLN A 214 -23.51 15.92 47.74
C GLN A 214 -23.10 14.55 47.21
N LEU A 215 -22.39 14.51 46.08
CA LEU A 215 -21.89 13.27 45.49
C LEU A 215 -20.94 12.49 46.40
N ARG A 216 -20.12 13.17 47.22
CA ARG A 216 -19.28 12.51 48.22
C ARG A 216 -20.11 11.90 49.35
N ALA A 217 -21.08 12.63 49.87
CA ALA A 217 -21.97 12.13 50.93
C ALA A 217 -22.79 10.93 50.45
N GLU A 218 -23.29 10.96 49.22
CA GLU A 218 -24.01 9.83 48.61
C GLU A 218 -23.13 8.60 48.42
N ASN A 219 -21.89 8.78 47.95
CA ASN A 219 -20.93 7.67 47.81
C ASN A 219 -20.51 7.07 49.16
N GLU A 220 -20.36 7.89 50.21
CA GLU A 220 -20.07 7.39 51.56
C GLU A 220 -21.24 6.60 52.14
N GLN A 221 -22.47 7.08 51.96
CA GLN A 221 -23.67 6.33 52.36
C GLN A 221 -23.85 5.02 51.59
N GLN A 222 -23.54 5.00 50.29
CA GLN A 222 -23.54 3.77 49.49
C GLN A 222 -22.46 2.78 49.95
N ARG A 223 -21.26 3.26 50.30
CA ARG A 223 -20.19 2.41 50.85
C ARG A 223 -20.59 1.79 52.19
N LEU A 224 -21.23 2.55 53.07
CA LEU A 224 -21.72 2.06 54.37
C LEU A 224 -22.85 1.04 54.22
N ARG A 225 -23.74 1.22 53.24
CA ARG A 225 -24.79 0.24 52.91
C ARG A 225 -24.26 -1.06 52.32
N ASN A 226 -23.16 -0.99 51.56
CA ASN A 226 -22.53 -2.16 50.97
C ASN A 226 -21.59 -2.90 51.95
N SER A 227 -21.36 -2.36 53.15
CA SER A 227 -20.51 -2.94 54.19
C SER A 227 -21.28 -3.50 55.41
N ALA A 228 -22.61 -3.48 55.37
CA ALA A 228 -23.51 -4.07 56.38
C ALA A 228 -24.23 -5.29 55.80
#